data_AF-Q6R026-F1
#
_entry.id   AF-Q6R026-F1
#
_cell.length_a   1.000
_cell.length_b   1.000
_cell.length_c   1.000
_cell.angle_alpha   90.00
_cell.angle_beta   90.00
_cell.angle_gamma   90.00
#
_symmetry.space_group_name_H-M   'P 1'
#
loop_
_entity.id
_entity.type
_entity.pdbx_description
1 polymer ?
#
loop_
_entity_poly.entity_id
_entity_poly.type
_entity_poly.pdbx_seq_one_letter_code
_entity_poly.pdbx_strand_id
1 'polypeptide(L)' 'KGTVVEILELSRENGDELKAGVNKAIRVLVAEKRKITVGDKMSGRHGNKGVVSRVLPAEDMPFLEDGTHLDVVLNPL' A
#
# COMPACT_ATOMS: atom_id res chain seq x y z
N LYS A 1 6.45 -4.63 8.17
CA LYS A 1 7.48 -3.85 8.92
C LYS A 1 7.27 -2.39 8.54
N GLY A 2 6.99 -1.51 9.49
CA GLY A 2 6.73 -0.09 9.21
C GLY A 2 7.62 0.82 10.05
N THR A 3 7.60 2.11 9.74
CA THR A 3 8.32 3.15 10.48
C THR A 3 7.34 3.93 11.34
N VAL A 4 7.72 4.23 12.58
CA VAL A 4 6.96 5.15 13.43
C VAL A 4 7.09 6.54 12.84
N VAL A 5 5.97 7.13 12.45
CA VAL A 5 5.93 8.47 11.85
C VAL A 5 5.66 9.52 12.92
N GLU A 6 4.80 9.18 13.89
CA GLU A 6 4.35 10.12 14.90
C GLU A 6 3.90 9.38 16.16
N ILE A 7 4.11 10.03 17.31
CA ILE A 7 3.62 9.58 18.61
C ILE A 7 2.79 10.73 19.18
N LEU A 8 1.49 10.51 19.30
CA LEU A 8 0.57 11.45 19.93
C LEU A 8 0.35 11.03 21.38
N GLU A 9 0.75 11.90 22.31
CA GLU A 9 0.52 11.73 23.73
C GLU A 9 -0.59 12.67 24.17
N LEU A 10 -1.71 12.10 24.64
CA LEU A 10 -2.84 12.82 25.19
C LEU A 10 -2.89 12.58 26.70
N SER A 11 -3.05 13.63 27.49
CA SER A 11 -3.16 13.50 28.94
C SER A 11 -4.26 14.38 29.53
N ARG A 12 -4.91 13.87 30.57
CA ARG A 12 -5.95 14.62 31.29
C ARG A 12 -5.37 15.84 32.01
N GLU A 13 -4.10 15.76 32.41
CA GLU A 13 -3.35 16.83 33.06
C GLU A 13 -3.09 18.00 32.09
N ASN A 14 -2.88 17.71 30.81
CA ASN A 14 -2.71 18.72 29.76
C ASN A 14 -4.05 19.31 29.26
N GLY A 15 -5.19 18.85 29.80
CA GLY A 15 -6.52 19.29 29.38
C GLY A 15 -7.03 18.61 28.11
N ASP A 16 -6.40 17.52 27.66
CA ASP A 16 -6.85 16.78 26.47
C ASP A 16 -8.16 16.04 26.75
N GLU A 17 -9.05 16.00 25.76
CA GLU A 17 -10.30 15.28 25.86
C GLU A 17 -10.04 13.76 25.85
N LEU A 18 -10.37 13.11 26.95
CA LEU A 18 -10.20 11.67 27.16
C LEU A 18 -11.49 11.03 27.64
N LYS A 19 -11.69 9.75 27.28
CA LYS A 19 -12.80 8.93 27.78
C LYS A 19 -12.78 8.88 29.31
N ALA A 20 -13.96 8.75 29.92
CA ALA A 20 -14.08 8.62 31.38
C ALA A 20 -13.22 7.45 31.90
N GLY A 21 -12.47 7.70 32.97
CA GLY A 21 -11.55 6.71 33.56
C GLY A 21 -10.17 6.60 32.90
N VAL A 22 -9.90 7.36 31.82
CA VAL A 22 -8.58 7.38 31.17
C VAL A 22 -7.80 8.64 31.58
N ASN A 23 -6.61 8.45 32.14
CA ASN A 23 -5.72 9.54 32.55
C ASN A 23 -4.73 9.95 31.46
N LYS A 24 -4.31 9.00 30.62
CA LYS A 24 -3.33 9.21 29.54
C LYS A 24 -3.60 8.23 28.39
N ALA A 25 -3.43 8.67 27.16
CA ALA A 25 -3.54 7.84 25.96
C ALA A 25 -2.37 8.12 25.03
N ILE A 26 -1.77 7.06 24.47
CA ILE A 26 -0.66 7.17 23.52
C ILE A 26 -1.11 6.53 22.21
N ARG A 27 -1.06 7.30 21.11
CA ARG A 27 -1.33 6.79 19.76
C ARG A 27 -0.03 6.80 18.98
N VAL A 28 0.38 5.62 18.51
CA VAL A 28 1.58 5.46 17.68
C VAL A 28 1.15 5.26 16.25
N LEU A 29 1.51 6.21 15.38
CA LEU A 29 1.23 6.12 13.95
C LEU A 29 2.39 5.40 13.27
N VAL A 30 2.11 4.23 12.69
CA VAL A 30 3.09 3.41 11.97
C VAL A 30 2.72 3.40 10.49
N ALA A 31 3.62 3.88 9.63
CA ALA A 31 3.43 3.83 8.18
C ALA A 31 4.25 2.71 7.54
N GLU A 32 3.69 2.10 6.50
CA GLU A 32 4.34 1.06 5.71
C GLU A 32 4.14 1.36 4.22
N LYS A 33 5.25 1.49 3.48
CA LYS A 33 5.20 1.58 2.01
C LYS A 33 5.14 0.17 1.43
N ARG A 34 3.96 -0.24 0.98
CA ARG A 34 3.74 -1.54 0.34
C ARG A 34 4.01 -1.45 -1.16
N LYS A 35 4.86 -2.35 -1.66
CA LYS A 35 5.06 -2.56 -3.10
C LYS A 35 3.99 -3.50 -3.62
N ILE A 36 3.73 -3.47 -4.93
CA ILE A 36 2.86 -4.44 -5.58
C ILE A 36 3.47 -5.85 -5.49
N THR A 37 2.62 -6.83 -5.23
CA THR A 37 2.99 -8.23 -4.99
C THR A 37 2.02 -9.18 -5.69
N VAL A 38 2.45 -10.43 -5.87
CA VAL A 38 1.59 -11.50 -6.37
C VAL A 38 0.40 -11.65 -5.43
N GLY A 39 -0.82 -11.69 -5.99
CA GLY A 39 -2.05 -11.72 -5.20
C GLY A 39 -2.74 -10.36 -5.06
N ASP A 40 -2.07 -9.24 -5.36
CA ASP A 40 -2.72 -7.93 -5.37
C ASP A 40 -3.74 -7.82 -6.50
N LYS A 41 -4.90 -7.23 -6.19
CA LYS A 41 -6.00 -7.07 -7.14
C LYS A 41 -5.87 -5.74 -7.89
N MET A 42 -5.95 -5.82 -9.22
CA MET A 42 -5.92 -4.67 -10.12
C MET A 42 -7.23 -4.57 -10.90
N SER A 43 -7.60 -3.36 -11.30
CA SER A 43 -8.81 -3.09 -12.10
C SER A 43 -8.59 -1.91 -13.02
N GLY A 44 -9.08 -2.01 -14.26
CA GLY A 44 -9.25 -0.84 -15.12
C GLY A 44 -10.58 -0.12 -14.84
N ARG A 45 -10.82 0.96 -15.57
CA ARG A 45 -12.02 1.82 -15.43
C ARG A 45 -13.28 1.23 -16.08
N HIS A 46 -13.15 0.18 -16.88
CA HIS A 46 -14.25 -0.44 -17.63
C HIS A 46 -14.68 -1.79 -17.05
N GLY A 47 -14.36 -2.05 -15.78
CA GLY A 47 -14.77 -3.26 -15.08
C GLY A 47 -13.89 -4.49 -15.31
N ASN A 48 -12.87 -4.40 -16.18
CA ASN A 48 -11.84 -5.42 -16.30
C ASN A 48 -11.06 -5.51 -14.97
N LYS A 49 -11.03 -6.70 -14.37
CA LYS A 49 -10.44 -6.96 -13.05
C LYS A 49 -9.55 -8.20 -13.15
N GLY A 50 -8.45 -8.18 -12.41
CA GLY A 50 -7.55 -9.33 -12.32
C GLY A 50 -6.76 -9.29 -11.03
N VAL A 51 -6.08 -10.39 -10.74
CA VAL A 51 -5.10 -10.50 -9.66
C VAL A 51 -3.73 -10.63 -10.31
N VAL A 52 -2.69 -9.99 -9.75
CA VAL A 52 -1.31 -10.14 -10.22
C VAL A 52 -0.88 -11.60 -10.05
N SER A 53 -0.70 -12.31 -11.17
CA SER A 53 -0.34 -13.73 -11.19
C SER A 53 1.15 -13.98 -11.01
N ARG A 54 1.98 -13.14 -11.63
CA ARG A 54 3.45 -13.17 -11.53
C ARG A 54 3.99 -11.76 -11.75
N VAL A 55 5.11 -11.45 -11.10
CA VAL A 55 5.92 -10.26 -11.38
C VAL A 55 7.19 -10.75 -12.08
N LEU A 56 7.42 -10.29 -13.32
CA LEU A 56 8.58 -10.67 -14.13
C LEU A 56 9.72 -9.66 -13.96
N PRO A 57 10.99 -10.11 -14.04
CA PRO A 57 12.10 -9.22 -14.37
C PRO A 57 11.85 -8.49 -15.70
N ALA A 58 12.44 -7.31 -15.87
CA ALA A 58 12.18 -6.49 -17.06
C ALA A 58 12.62 -7.20 -18.34
N GLU A 59 13.76 -7.87 -18.30
CA GLU A 59 14.36 -8.64 -19.40
C GLU A 59 13.50 -9.81 -19.90
N ASP A 60 12.57 -10.32 -19.08
CA ASP A 60 11.64 -11.39 -19.45
C ASP A 60 10.33 -10.83 -20.07
N MET A 61 10.10 -9.52 -20.00
CA MET A 61 8.88 -8.90 -20.54
C MET A 61 8.98 -8.74 -22.07
N PRO A 62 7.86 -8.87 -22.80
CA PRO A 62 7.81 -8.46 -24.19
C PRO A 62 8.22 -6.98 -24.33
N PHE A 63 8.86 -6.64 -25.45
CA PHE A 63 9.38 -5.31 -25.72
C PHE A 63 8.98 -4.81 -27.12
N LEU A 64 8.96 -3.49 -27.28
CA LEU A 64 8.71 -2.80 -28.53
C LEU A 64 9.98 -2.79 -29.41
N GLU A 65 9.85 -2.43 -30.69
CA GLU A 65 10.99 -2.39 -31.63
C GLU A 65 12.13 -1.44 -31.19
N ASP A 66 11.82 -0.45 -30.36
CA ASP A 66 12.79 0.48 -29.77
C ASP A 66 13.48 -0.06 -28.49
N GLY A 67 13.12 -1.27 -28.06
CA GLY A 67 13.64 -1.93 -26.86
C GLY A 67 12.88 -1.61 -25.56
N THR A 68 11.80 -0.83 -25.60
CA THR A 68 11.00 -0.52 -24.42
C THR A 68 10.17 -1.74 -23.99
N HIS A 69 10.36 -2.21 -22.76
CA HIS A 69 9.59 -3.32 -22.18
C HIS A 69 8.16 -2.88 -21.82
N LEU A 70 7.20 -3.79 -21.96
CA LEU A 70 5.83 -3.55 -21.51
C LEU A 70 5.73 -3.58 -19.97
N ASP A 71 4.80 -2.81 -19.40
CA ASP A 71 4.58 -2.79 -17.94
C ASP A 71 3.60 -3.88 -17.45
N VAL A 72 2.54 -4.14 -18.22
CA VAL A 72 1.45 -5.07 -17.85
C VAL A 72 0.95 -5.80 -19.09
N VAL A 73 0.76 -7.11 -18.98
CA VAL A 73 0.13 -7.94 -20.02
C VAL A 73 -1.27 -8.36 -19.55
N LEU A 74 -2.28 -8.08 -20.37
CA LEU A 74 -3.67 -8.47 -20.10
C LEU A 74 -4.06 -9.67 -20.96
N ASN A 75 -4.85 -10.57 -20.39
CA ASN A 75 -5.44 -11.68 -21.13
C ASN A 75 -6.51 -11.14 -22.10
N PRO A 76 -6.50 -11.55 -23.40
CA PRO A 76 -7.51 -11.12 -24.36
C PRO A 76 -8.85 -11.87 -24.26
N LEU A 77 -8.94 -12.91 -23.42
CA LEU A 77 -10.14 -13.72 -23.18
C LEU A 77 -10.87 -13.30 -21.90
#